data_AF-A0AAV4P8S6-F1
#
_entry.id   AF-A0AAV4P8S6-F1
#
_cell.length_a   1.000
_cell.length_b   1.000
_cell.length_c   1.000
_cell.angle_alpha   90.00
_cell.angle_beta   90.00
_cell.angle_gamma   90.00
#
_symmetry.space_group_name_H-M   'P 1'
#
loop_
_entity.id
_entity.type
_entity.pdbx_description
1 polymer ?
#
loop_
_entity_poly.entity_id
_entity_poly.type
_entity_poly.pdbx_seq_one_letter_code
_entity_poly.pdbx_strand_id
1 'polypeptide(L)'
;MDHKYDIDSLNTICENLVEVSSYSPCRDQVVAISGEYNNLSGNVSDAISKLEKKYICNQGEFTDSKNEYLAWYNHNKTILDENNDVKGDQDILQKRLQNMKSLSGALPEGQRLLDSSIECGNKALRVLPETGKQKVKSEMDTLKDQFSELSKQTTEVISSLSSVLARLQEFAQNKNKLKEWLENVKTKVPEKFVTKDIVEVRTRIENFKQIFQIWKT
;
A
#
# COMPACT_ATOMS: atom_id res chain seq x y z
N MET A 1 23.29 -16.40 37.21
CA MET A 1 22.70 -16.50 38.56
C MET A 1 23.60 -17.29 39.51
N ASP A 2 24.46 -18.19 39.00
CA ASP A 2 25.29 -19.06 39.84
C ASP A 2 26.30 -18.36 40.76
N HIS A 3 27.02 -17.32 40.30
CA HIS A 3 28.14 -16.80 41.08
C HIS A 3 27.80 -15.88 42.25
N LYS A 4 26.52 -15.49 42.42
CA LYS A 4 26.12 -14.69 43.59
C LYS A 4 26.25 -15.50 44.88
N TYR A 5 25.81 -16.75 44.82
CA TYR A 5 25.91 -17.70 45.93
C TYR A 5 27.37 -18.01 46.28
N ASP A 6 28.23 -18.17 45.26
CA ASP A 6 29.66 -18.41 45.45
C ASP A 6 30.35 -17.24 46.17
N ILE A 7 30.00 -15.99 45.82
CA ILE A 7 30.53 -14.78 46.47
C ILE A 7 30.01 -14.65 47.90
N ASP A 8 28.73 -14.90 48.14
CA ASP A 8 28.14 -14.85 49.48
C ASP A 8 28.78 -15.93 50.39
N SER A 9 28.99 -17.14 49.87
CA SER A 9 29.70 -18.23 50.56
C SER A 9 31.17 -17.90 50.84
N LEU A 10 31.88 -17.32 49.87
CA LEU A 10 33.27 -16.88 50.03
C LEU A 10 33.41 -15.80 51.12
N ASN A 11 32.47 -14.85 51.17
CA ASN A 11 32.40 -13.85 52.23
C ASN A 11 32.20 -14.48 53.61
N THR A 12 31.27 -15.44 53.74
CA THR A 12 31.06 -16.18 55.00
C THR A 12 32.30 -16.98 55.43
N ILE A 13 32.97 -17.67 54.51
CA ILE A 13 34.20 -18.42 54.81
C ILE A 13 35.31 -17.46 55.27
N CYS A 14 35.44 -16.30 54.63
CA CYS A 14 36.43 -15.29 55.00
C CYS A 14 36.19 -14.74 56.42
N GLU A 15 34.94 -14.41 56.77
CA GLU A 15 34.58 -13.95 58.11
C GLU A 15 34.94 -14.97 59.19
N ASN A 16 34.58 -16.25 58.99
CA ASN A 16 34.92 -17.34 59.89
C ASN A 16 36.45 -17.54 60.03
N LEU A 17 37.19 -17.44 58.93
CA LEU A 17 38.65 -17.62 58.95
C LEU A 17 39.35 -16.48 59.69
N VAL A 18 38.91 -15.23 59.50
CA VAL A 18 39.44 -14.06 60.20
C VAL A 18 39.17 -14.17 61.71
N GLU A 19 37.99 -14.66 62.10
CA GLU A 19 37.61 -14.89 63.49
C GLU A 19 38.51 -15.94 64.18
N VAL A 20 38.85 -17.03 63.48
CA VAL A 20 39.63 -18.15 64.05
C VAL A 20 41.15 -17.92 63.97
N SER A 21 41.65 -17.26 62.93
CA SER A 21 43.09 -17.22 62.61
C SER A 21 43.73 -15.83 62.71
N SER A 22 42.95 -14.75 62.85
CA SER A 22 43.42 -13.35 62.80
C SER A 22 44.19 -12.98 61.51
N TYR A 23 44.08 -13.79 60.44
CA TYR A 23 44.77 -13.56 59.18
C TYR A 23 44.06 -12.49 58.33
N SER A 24 44.46 -11.23 58.49
CA SER A 24 43.85 -10.07 57.80
C SER A 24 43.98 -10.04 56.26
N PRO A 25 45.05 -10.53 55.60
CA PRO A 25 45.22 -10.34 54.15
C PRO A 25 44.21 -11.06 53.25
N CYS A 26 43.53 -12.12 53.73
CA CYS A 26 42.48 -12.79 52.95
C CYS A 26 41.23 -11.92 52.79
N ARG A 27 40.96 -11.03 53.77
CA ARG A 27 39.80 -10.13 53.76
C ARG A 27 39.87 -9.14 52.61
N ASP A 28 41.05 -8.55 52.39
CA ASP A 28 41.26 -7.57 51.33
C ASP A 28 41.02 -8.20 49.93
N GLN A 29 41.46 -9.45 49.75
CA GLN A 29 41.23 -10.19 48.50
C GLN A 29 39.76 -10.52 48.26
N VAL A 30 39.05 -10.97 49.30
CA VAL A 30 37.62 -11.31 49.21
C VAL A 30 36.76 -10.06 48.98
N VAL A 31 37.11 -8.93 49.61
CA VAL A 31 36.48 -7.63 49.35
C VAL A 31 36.74 -7.17 47.91
N ALA A 32 37.97 -7.31 47.40
CA ALA A 32 38.29 -6.95 46.01
C ALA A 32 37.48 -7.78 45.01
N ILE A 33 37.47 -9.11 45.16
CA ILE A 33 36.69 -10.02 44.30
C ILE A 33 35.19 -9.72 44.37
N SER A 34 34.66 -9.46 45.57
CA SER A 34 33.25 -9.06 45.75
C SER A 34 32.94 -7.72 45.09
N GLY A 35 33.87 -6.76 45.16
CA GLY A 35 33.76 -5.46 44.47
C GLY A 35 33.76 -5.61 42.95
N GLU A 36 34.66 -6.42 42.40
CA GLU A 36 34.71 -6.74 40.97
C GLU A 36 33.42 -7.42 40.50
N TYR A 37 32.93 -8.41 41.24
CA TYR A 37 31.67 -9.09 40.94
C TYR A 37 30.49 -8.11 40.94
N ASN A 38 30.36 -7.26 41.95
CA ASN A 38 29.28 -6.29 42.05
C ASN A 38 29.33 -5.27 40.91
N ASN A 39 30.52 -4.79 40.55
CA ASN A 39 30.71 -3.90 39.41
C ASN A 39 30.31 -4.60 38.09
N LEU A 40 30.78 -5.82 37.86
CA LEU A 40 30.44 -6.60 36.67
C LEU A 40 28.92 -6.88 36.59
N SER A 41 28.31 -7.29 37.70
CA SER A 41 26.86 -7.52 37.81
C SER A 41 26.06 -6.25 37.51
N GLY A 42 26.48 -5.11 38.05
CA GLY A 42 25.90 -3.80 37.75
C GLY A 42 25.99 -3.46 36.25
N ASN A 43 27.17 -3.61 35.64
CA ASN A 43 27.36 -3.35 34.22
C ASN A 43 26.50 -4.25 33.32
N VAL A 44 26.35 -5.53 33.68
CA VAL A 44 25.49 -6.47 32.95
C VAL A 44 24.01 -6.07 33.09
N SER A 45 23.56 -5.74 34.30
CA SER A 45 22.19 -5.26 34.54
C SER A 45 21.89 -4.01 33.72
N ASP A 46 22.79 -3.03 33.72
CA ASP A 46 22.65 -1.79 32.94
C ASP A 46 22.62 -2.06 31.43
N ALA A 47 23.43 -2.99 30.94
CA ALA A 47 23.43 -3.39 29.54
C ALA A 47 22.11 -4.05 29.15
N ILE A 48 21.58 -4.95 29.99
CA ILE A 48 20.27 -5.60 29.79
C ILE A 48 19.16 -4.55 29.73
N SER A 49 19.08 -3.66 30.71
CA SER A 49 18.04 -2.62 30.74
C SER A 49 18.10 -1.68 29.53
N LYS A 50 19.30 -1.34 29.04
CA LYS A 50 19.47 -0.55 27.81
C LYS A 50 18.99 -1.30 26.57
N LEU A 51 19.29 -2.60 26.47
CA LEU A 51 18.85 -3.43 25.36
C LEU A 51 17.34 -3.63 25.36
N GLU A 52 16.74 -3.92 26.51
CA GLU A 52 15.29 -4.05 26.68
C GLU A 52 14.56 -2.75 26.29
N LYS A 53 15.05 -1.61 26.75
CA LYS A 53 14.48 -0.31 26.37
C LYS A 53 14.52 -0.08 24.86
N LYS A 54 15.64 -0.40 24.21
CA LYS A 54 15.80 -0.25 22.75
C LYS A 54 14.92 -1.24 21.99
N TYR A 55 14.78 -2.46 22.50
CA TYR A 55 13.88 -3.47 21.94
C TYR A 55 12.44 -2.98 21.94
N ILE A 56 11.94 -2.50 23.10
CA ILE A 56 10.57 -2.03 23.26
C ILE A 56 10.31 -0.79 22.38
N CYS A 57 11.22 0.18 22.38
CA CYS A 57 11.09 1.41 21.58
C CYS A 57 11.00 1.09 20.08
N ASN A 58 11.94 0.29 19.55
CA ASN A 58 11.96 -0.04 18.13
C ASN A 58 10.75 -0.87 17.69
N GLN A 59 10.27 -1.78 18.55
CA GLN A 59 9.03 -2.54 18.31
C GLN A 59 7.79 -1.64 18.30
N GLY A 60 7.71 -0.67 19.22
CA GLY A 60 6.66 0.33 19.28
C GLY A 60 6.62 1.19 18.01
N GLU A 61 7.75 1.80 17.65
CA GLU A 61 7.87 2.63 16.44
C GLU A 61 7.48 1.88 15.16
N PHE A 62 7.92 0.62 15.01
CA PHE A 62 7.52 -0.21 13.87
C PHE A 62 6.02 -0.48 13.86
N THR A 63 5.43 -0.77 15.03
CA THR A 63 4.00 -1.03 15.16
C THR A 63 3.18 0.21 14.80
N ASP A 64 3.59 1.38 15.29
CA ASP A 64 2.90 2.64 15.04
C ASP A 64 2.96 3.03 13.56
N SER A 65 4.16 3.02 12.96
CA SER A 65 4.32 3.32 11.53
C SER A 65 3.55 2.33 10.65
N LYS A 66 3.57 1.03 11.01
CA LYS A 66 2.79 0.01 10.30
C LYS A 66 1.29 0.29 10.38
N ASN A 67 0.78 0.66 11.55
CA ASN A 67 -0.64 0.96 11.74
C ASN A 67 -1.07 2.17 10.93
N GLU A 68 -0.23 3.20 10.84
CA GLU A 68 -0.47 4.38 9.99
C GLU A 68 -0.56 3.99 8.51
N TYR A 69 0.40 3.19 8.02
CA TYR A 69 0.37 2.65 6.65
C TYR A 69 -0.89 1.80 6.42
N LEU A 70 -1.24 0.90 7.34
CA LEU A 70 -2.40 0.02 7.18
C LEU A 70 -3.72 0.81 7.20
N ALA A 71 -3.84 1.87 8.00
CA ALA A 71 -5.00 2.76 7.98
C ALA A 71 -5.15 3.43 6.62
N TRP A 72 -4.05 3.97 6.07
CA TRP A 72 -4.02 4.54 4.72
C TRP A 72 -4.37 3.49 3.66
N TYR A 73 -3.76 2.31 3.73
CA TYR A 73 -3.97 1.21 2.77
C TYR A 73 -5.43 0.77 2.76
N ASN A 74 -6.02 0.50 3.93
CA ASN A 74 -7.40 0.03 4.04
C ASN A 74 -8.39 1.08 3.50
N HIS A 75 -8.18 2.36 3.82
CA HIS A 75 -9.01 3.44 3.29
C HIS A 75 -8.98 3.49 1.76
N ASN A 76 -7.78 3.46 1.16
CA ASN A 76 -7.63 3.49 -0.29
C ASN A 76 -8.10 2.19 -0.95
N LYS A 77 -7.94 1.04 -0.29
CA LYS A 77 -8.45 -0.24 -0.78
C LYS A 77 -9.97 -0.24 -0.87
N THR A 78 -10.67 0.33 0.11
CA THR A 78 -12.12 0.54 0.03
C THR A 78 -12.52 1.41 -1.16
N ILE A 79 -11.82 2.53 -1.38
CA ILE A 79 -12.07 3.38 -2.56
C ILE A 79 -11.88 2.58 -3.86
N LEU A 80 -10.80 1.80 -3.96
CA LEU A 80 -10.56 0.97 -5.13
C LEU A 80 -11.70 -0.05 -5.34
N ASP A 81 -12.12 -0.74 -4.28
CA ASP A 81 -13.16 -1.78 -4.36
C ASP A 81 -14.53 -1.20 -4.75
N GLU A 82 -14.86 0.02 -4.32
CA GLU A 82 -16.10 0.72 -4.69
C GLU A 82 -16.10 1.25 -6.13
N ASN A 83 -14.93 1.43 -6.73
CA ASN A 83 -14.76 2.11 -8.02
C ASN A 83 -14.15 1.22 -9.12
N ASN A 84 -13.96 -0.09 -8.88
CA ASN A 84 -13.35 -1.02 -9.83
C ASN A 84 -14.30 -1.51 -10.95
N ASP A 85 -15.60 -1.21 -10.89
CA ASP A 85 -16.57 -1.66 -11.89
C ASP A 85 -16.67 -0.69 -13.08
N VAL A 86 -16.69 -1.26 -14.29
CA VAL A 86 -16.82 -0.56 -15.57
C VAL A 86 -18.28 -0.48 -16.07
N LYS A 87 -19.25 -0.94 -15.27
CA LYS A 87 -20.69 -0.86 -15.60
C LYS A 87 -21.32 0.41 -15.03
N GLY A 88 -22.18 1.04 -15.81
CA GLY A 88 -22.93 2.22 -15.38
C GLY A 88 -23.22 3.15 -16.55
N ASP A 89 -23.92 4.24 -16.28
CA ASP A 89 -24.02 5.35 -17.22
C ASP A 89 -22.70 6.14 -17.27
N GLN A 90 -22.61 7.05 -18.23
CA GLN A 90 -21.40 7.84 -18.46
C GLN A 90 -20.99 8.66 -17.23
N ASP A 91 -21.95 9.19 -16.47
CA ASP A 91 -21.70 10.04 -15.32
C ASP A 91 -21.11 9.24 -14.15
N ILE A 92 -21.64 8.05 -13.88
CA ILE A 92 -21.11 7.11 -12.89
C ILE A 92 -19.68 6.71 -13.26
N LEU A 93 -19.42 6.36 -14.52
CA LEU A 93 -18.08 5.96 -14.97
C LEU A 93 -17.07 7.11 -14.88
N GLN A 94 -17.48 8.34 -15.19
CA GLN A 94 -16.65 9.54 -15.01
C GLN A 94 -16.33 9.79 -13.54
N LYS A 95 -17.31 9.67 -12.65
CA LYS A 95 -17.11 9.82 -11.20
C LYS A 95 -16.13 8.77 -10.66
N ARG A 96 -16.29 7.50 -11.06
CA ARG A 96 -15.35 6.43 -10.69
C ARG A 96 -13.94 6.72 -11.20
N LEU A 97 -13.80 7.15 -12.46
CA LEU A 97 -12.51 7.52 -13.01
C LEU A 97 -11.85 8.67 -12.23
N GLN A 98 -12.62 9.66 -11.81
CA GLN A 98 -12.12 10.76 -10.98
C GLN A 98 -11.62 10.24 -9.61
N ASN A 99 -12.40 9.39 -8.94
CA ASN A 99 -11.99 8.78 -7.66
C ASN A 99 -10.70 7.98 -7.82
N MET A 100 -10.58 7.17 -8.87
CA MET A 100 -9.38 6.38 -9.13
C MET A 100 -8.16 7.26 -9.46
N LYS A 101 -8.35 8.37 -10.17
CA LYS A 101 -7.27 9.36 -10.40
C LYS A 101 -6.83 10.04 -9.10
N SER A 102 -7.78 10.36 -8.20
CA SER A 102 -7.45 10.89 -6.88
C SER A 102 -6.64 9.88 -6.06
N LEU A 103 -7.05 8.60 -6.08
CA LEU A 103 -6.30 7.52 -5.43
C LEU A 103 -4.89 7.35 -6.03
N SER A 104 -4.76 7.40 -7.37
CA SER A 104 -3.46 7.41 -8.04
C SER A 104 -2.57 8.58 -7.58
N GLY A 105 -3.16 9.75 -7.34
CA GLY A 105 -2.47 10.91 -6.77
C GLY A 105 -2.09 10.75 -5.29
N ALA A 106 -2.74 9.85 -4.55
CA ALA A 106 -2.42 9.52 -3.17
C ALA A 106 -1.33 8.44 -3.03
N LEU A 107 -1.02 7.68 -4.08
CA LEU A 107 0.02 6.63 -4.06
C LEU A 107 1.40 7.10 -3.57
N PRO A 108 1.89 8.33 -3.90
CA PRO A 108 3.16 8.82 -3.37
C PRO A 108 3.17 8.92 -1.83
N GLU A 109 2.05 9.29 -1.21
CA GLU A 109 1.93 9.32 0.25
C GLU A 109 1.94 7.90 0.82
N GLY A 110 1.26 6.95 0.16
CA GLY A 110 1.34 5.54 0.52
C GLY A 110 2.76 4.97 0.46
N GLN A 111 3.53 5.34 -0.57
CA GLN A 111 4.94 4.95 -0.69
C GLN A 111 5.77 5.52 0.47
N ARG A 112 5.56 6.78 0.84
CA ARG A 112 6.24 7.42 1.97
C ARG A 112 5.96 6.70 3.30
N LEU A 113 4.69 6.34 3.54
CA LEU A 113 4.28 5.60 4.73
C LEU A 113 4.85 4.17 4.75
N LEU A 114 4.90 3.51 3.59
CA LEU A 114 5.54 2.21 3.43
C LEU A 114 7.03 2.31 3.77
N ASP A 115 7.75 3.26 3.16
CA ASP A 115 9.19 3.44 3.38
C ASP A 115 9.52 3.71 4.85
N SER A 116 8.74 4.56 5.53
CA SER A 116 8.83 4.78 6.97
C SER A 116 8.68 3.47 7.77
N SER A 117 7.68 2.65 7.41
CA SER A 117 7.42 1.38 8.07
C SER A 117 8.56 0.38 7.86
N ILE A 118 9.14 0.34 6.65
CA ILE A 118 10.32 -0.48 6.34
C ILE A 118 11.56 0.02 7.12
N GLU A 119 11.75 1.32 7.25
CA GLU A 119 12.84 1.89 8.03
C GLU A 119 12.74 1.50 9.52
N CYS A 120 11.57 1.68 10.13
CA CYS A 120 11.31 1.28 11.51
C CYS A 120 11.48 -0.24 11.69
N GLY A 121 11.01 -1.04 10.73
CA GLY A 121 11.20 -2.49 10.73
C GLY A 121 12.68 -2.88 10.71
N ASN A 122 13.49 -2.23 9.87
CA ASN A 122 14.94 -2.44 9.82
C ASN A 122 15.64 -2.05 11.13
N LYS A 123 15.17 -1.01 11.83
CA LYS A 123 15.66 -0.66 13.19
C LYS A 123 15.32 -1.76 14.19
N ALA A 124 14.11 -2.31 14.13
CA ALA A 124 13.69 -3.42 15.00
C ALA A 124 14.50 -4.70 14.77
N LEU A 125 14.85 -5.03 13.51
CA LEU A 125 15.66 -6.22 13.18
C LEU A 125 17.04 -6.25 13.87
N ARG A 126 17.60 -5.09 14.25
CA ARG A 126 18.92 -5.00 14.89
C ARG A 126 18.95 -5.50 16.34
N VAL A 127 17.78 -5.59 16.98
CA VAL A 127 17.64 -5.92 18.42
C VAL A 127 16.80 -7.17 18.67
N LEU A 128 16.15 -7.71 17.63
CA LEU A 128 15.31 -8.90 17.72
C LEU A 128 16.13 -10.20 17.72
N PRO A 129 15.70 -11.25 18.45
CA PRO A 129 16.19 -12.61 18.22
C PRO A 129 15.76 -13.11 16.83
N GLU A 130 16.40 -14.17 16.33
CA GLU A 130 16.23 -14.62 14.94
C GLU A 130 14.77 -14.96 14.57
N THR A 131 14.01 -15.53 15.51
CA THR A 131 12.57 -15.80 15.36
C THR A 131 11.77 -14.51 15.16
N GLY A 132 12.08 -13.46 15.94
CA GLY A 132 11.47 -12.14 15.80
C GLY A 132 11.85 -11.45 14.50
N LYS A 133 13.09 -11.64 14.02
CA LYS A 133 13.54 -11.08 12.74
C LYS A 133 12.77 -11.64 11.56
N GLN A 134 12.53 -12.95 11.52
CA GLN A 134 11.75 -13.58 10.44
C GLN A 134 10.34 -13.01 10.38
N LYS A 135 9.68 -12.86 11.54
CA LYS A 135 8.34 -12.27 11.62
C LYS A 135 8.31 -10.85 11.05
N VAL A 136 9.21 -9.97 11.49
CA VAL A 136 9.26 -8.57 11.02
C VAL A 136 9.57 -8.48 9.52
N LYS A 137 10.46 -9.33 8.99
CA LYS A 137 10.71 -9.40 7.54
C LYS A 137 9.48 -9.79 6.75
N SER A 138 8.79 -10.85 7.18
CA SER A 138 7.54 -11.31 6.55
C SER A 138 6.45 -10.23 6.56
N GLU A 139 6.30 -9.52 7.68
CA GLU A 139 5.37 -8.38 7.76
C GLU A 139 5.76 -7.28 6.76
N MET A 140 7.03 -6.88 6.73
CA MET A 140 7.53 -5.87 5.78
C MET A 140 7.30 -6.25 4.32
N ASP A 141 7.52 -7.51 3.95
CA ASP A 141 7.30 -7.97 2.58
C ASP A 141 5.80 -8.00 2.23
N THR A 142 4.94 -8.37 3.18
CA THR A 142 3.48 -8.27 3.03
C THR A 142 3.04 -6.83 2.74
N LEU A 143 3.60 -5.83 3.45
CA LEU A 143 3.25 -4.42 3.21
C LEU A 143 3.64 -3.98 1.78
N LYS A 144 4.82 -4.40 1.30
CA LYS A 144 5.29 -4.09 -0.07
C LYS A 144 4.39 -4.73 -1.12
N ASP A 145 4.03 -6.00 -0.93
CA ASP A 145 3.17 -6.73 -1.86
C ASP A 145 1.78 -6.09 -1.94
N GLN A 146 1.21 -5.71 -0.80
CA GLN A 146 -0.06 -4.98 -0.72
C GLN A 146 0.01 -3.64 -1.48
N PHE A 147 1.07 -2.87 -1.30
CA PHE A 147 1.23 -1.58 -1.99
C PHE A 147 1.38 -1.76 -3.50
N SER A 148 2.18 -2.73 -3.93
CA SER A 148 2.40 -3.08 -5.33
C SER A 148 1.08 -3.47 -6.01
N GLU A 149 0.31 -4.33 -5.37
CA GLU A 149 -0.99 -4.77 -5.90
C GLU A 149 -2.00 -3.63 -5.96
N LEU A 150 -2.09 -2.79 -4.92
CA LEU A 150 -2.96 -1.61 -4.93
C LEU A 150 -2.61 -0.66 -6.08
N SER A 151 -1.31 -0.37 -6.26
CA SER A 151 -0.82 0.53 -7.31
C SER A 151 -1.11 -0.01 -8.71
N LYS A 152 -0.92 -1.32 -8.90
CA LYS A 152 -1.21 -2.02 -10.14
C LYS A 152 -2.71 -1.99 -10.46
N GLN A 153 -3.55 -2.45 -9.53
CA GLN A 153 -5.01 -2.46 -9.71
C GLN A 153 -5.55 -1.06 -10.01
N THR A 154 -5.02 -0.03 -9.34
CA THR A 154 -5.40 1.37 -9.59
C THR A 154 -5.17 1.76 -11.04
N THR A 155 -3.99 1.46 -11.56
CA THR A 155 -3.61 1.78 -12.94
C THR A 155 -4.47 1.01 -13.95
N GLU A 156 -4.73 -0.27 -13.70
CA GLU A 156 -5.56 -1.13 -14.55
C GLU A 156 -7.01 -0.64 -14.61
N VAL A 157 -7.59 -0.24 -13.47
CA VAL A 157 -8.96 0.31 -13.39
C VAL A 157 -9.05 1.65 -14.11
N ILE A 158 -8.07 2.55 -13.92
CA ILE A 158 -8.02 3.84 -14.63
C ILE A 158 -8.00 3.62 -16.15
N SER A 159 -7.16 2.70 -16.63
CA SER A 159 -7.05 2.37 -18.04
C SER A 159 -8.37 1.82 -18.59
N SER A 160 -8.99 0.89 -17.86
CA SER A 160 -10.26 0.26 -18.24
C SER A 160 -11.40 1.28 -18.31
N LEU A 161 -11.57 2.12 -17.28
CA LEU A 161 -12.59 3.16 -17.25
C LEU A 161 -12.37 4.19 -18.36
N SER A 162 -11.13 4.62 -18.59
CA SER A 162 -10.80 5.57 -19.66
C SER A 162 -11.13 5.00 -21.04
N SER A 163 -10.82 3.71 -21.27
CA SER A 163 -11.14 3.02 -22.52
C SER A 163 -12.65 2.92 -22.77
N VAL A 164 -13.42 2.54 -21.74
CA VAL A 164 -14.89 2.45 -21.86
C VAL A 164 -15.51 3.82 -22.13
N LEU A 165 -15.07 4.87 -21.43
CA LEU A 165 -15.55 6.24 -21.65
C LEU A 165 -15.23 6.74 -23.07
N ALA A 166 -14.04 6.45 -23.58
CA ALA A 166 -13.67 6.80 -24.95
C ALA A 166 -14.59 6.11 -25.98
N ARG A 167 -14.89 4.82 -25.79
CA ARG A 167 -15.81 4.07 -26.66
C ARG A 167 -17.25 4.60 -26.59
N LEU A 168 -17.71 5.00 -25.40
CA LEU A 168 -19.03 5.61 -25.24
C LEU A 168 -19.12 6.96 -25.97
N GLN A 169 -18.06 7.78 -25.89
CA GLN A 169 -17.98 9.03 -26.61
C GLN A 169 -18.00 8.82 -28.14
N GLU A 170 -17.23 7.85 -28.64
CA GLU A 170 -17.23 7.49 -30.07
C GLU A 170 -18.61 7.00 -30.53
N PHE A 171 -19.25 6.14 -29.74
CA PHE A 171 -20.61 5.67 -30.03
C PHE A 171 -21.62 6.83 -30.07
N ALA A 172 -21.56 7.76 -29.12
CA ALA A 172 -22.42 8.94 -29.09
C ALA A 172 -22.22 9.83 -30.33
N GLN A 173 -20.96 10.03 -30.76
CA GLN A 173 -20.64 10.76 -31.99
C GLN A 173 -21.19 10.05 -33.24
N ASN A 174 -21.01 8.74 -33.35
CA ASN A 174 -21.50 7.95 -34.49
C ASN A 174 -23.03 7.94 -34.53
N LYS A 175 -23.70 7.85 -33.38
CA LYS A 175 -25.16 7.97 -33.26
C LYS A 175 -25.64 9.35 -33.76
N ASN A 176 -24.96 10.42 -33.37
CA ASN A 176 -25.32 11.78 -33.80
C ASN A 176 -25.14 11.97 -35.30
N LYS A 177 -24.00 11.51 -35.87
CA LYS A 177 -23.77 11.51 -37.33
C LYS A 177 -24.86 10.76 -38.08
N LEU A 178 -25.25 9.57 -37.59
CA LEU A 178 -26.33 8.78 -38.19
C LEU A 178 -27.67 9.52 -38.11
N LYS A 179 -27.97 10.15 -36.97
CA LYS A 179 -29.20 10.94 -36.80
C LYS A 179 -29.26 12.11 -37.78
N GLU A 180 -28.18 12.90 -37.88
CA GLU A 180 -28.07 14.01 -38.83
C GLU A 180 -28.24 13.56 -40.28
N TRP A 181 -27.63 12.43 -40.63
CA TRP A 181 -27.80 11.82 -41.94
C TRP A 181 -29.25 11.42 -42.20
N LEU A 182 -29.91 10.74 -41.25
CA LEU A 182 -31.32 10.34 -41.37
C LEU A 182 -32.25 11.54 -41.57
N GLU A 183 -32.04 12.62 -40.81
CA GLU A 183 -32.81 13.86 -40.99
C GLU A 183 -32.54 14.50 -42.36
N ASN A 184 -31.28 14.53 -42.82
CA ASN A 184 -30.95 15.02 -44.15
C ASN A 184 -31.63 14.20 -45.26
N VAL A 185 -31.61 12.88 -45.16
CA VAL A 185 -32.31 11.99 -46.10
C VAL A 185 -33.79 12.25 -46.08
N LYS A 186 -34.42 12.35 -44.90
CA LYS A 186 -35.85 12.64 -44.75
C LYS A 186 -36.25 13.95 -45.45
N THR A 187 -35.42 15.00 -45.38
CA THR A 187 -35.71 16.26 -46.12
C THR A 187 -35.63 16.12 -47.64
N LYS A 188 -34.83 15.16 -48.15
CA LYS A 188 -34.63 14.92 -49.59
C LYS A 188 -35.65 13.93 -50.18
N VAL A 189 -36.30 13.13 -49.33
CA VAL A 189 -37.30 12.12 -49.73
C VAL A 189 -38.71 12.68 -49.52
N PRO A 190 -39.46 13.04 -50.57
CA PRO A 190 -40.85 13.47 -50.44
C PRO A 190 -41.76 12.33 -49.97
N GLU A 191 -42.76 12.63 -49.16
CA GLU A 191 -43.66 11.66 -48.49
C GLU A 191 -44.65 10.99 -49.46
N LYS A 192 -44.97 11.64 -50.58
CA LYS A 192 -45.74 11.08 -51.71
C LYS A 192 -45.19 11.62 -53.03
N PHE A 193 -45.10 10.76 -54.03
CA PHE A 193 -44.67 11.13 -55.37
C PHE A 193 -45.63 10.50 -56.40
N VAL A 194 -46.38 11.35 -57.12
CA VAL A 194 -47.26 10.92 -58.22
C VAL A 194 -46.90 11.80 -59.42
N THR A 195 -46.00 11.31 -60.27
CA THR A 195 -45.67 11.93 -61.56
C THR A 195 -45.73 10.86 -62.66
N LYS A 196 -46.15 11.25 -63.87
CA LYS A 196 -46.17 10.40 -65.07
C LYS A 196 -44.93 10.61 -65.95
N ASP A 197 -44.01 11.51 -65.56
CA ASP A 197 -42.81 11.83 -66.33
C ASP A 197 -41.64 10.88 -65.99
N ILE A 198 -41.20 10.13 -67.00
CA ILE A 198 -40.14 9.13 -66.88
C ILE A 198 -38.75 9.78 -66.67
N VAL A 199 -38.53 11.01 -67.15
CA VAL A 199 -37.26 11.74 -66.98
C VAL A 199 -37.11 12.18 -65.53
N GLU A 200 -38.22 12.62 -64.93
CA GLU A 200 -38.28 13.04 -63.53
C GLU A 200 -38.07 11.84 -62.59
N VAL A 201 -38.67 10.68 -62.91
CA VAL A 201 -38.43 9.42 -62.21
C VAL A 201 -36.95 8.99 -62.30
N ARG A 202 -36.36 9.04 -63.50
CA ARG A 202 -34.96 8.61 -63.72
C ARG A 202 -33.96 9.49 -62.96
N THR A 203 -34.15 10.81 -63.02
CA THR A 203 -33.34 11.79 -62.29
C THR A 203 -33.41 11.54 -60.78
N ARG A 204 -34.59 11.18 -60.27
CA ARG A 204 -34.78 10.89 -58.85
C ARG A 204 -34.12 9.59 -58.40
N ILE A 205 -34.21 8.52 -59.20
CA ILE A 205 -33.48 7.26 -58.94
C ILE A 205 -31.98 7.54 -58.83
N GLU A 206 -31.44 8.39 -59.69
CA GLU A 206 -30.01 8.74 -59.66
C GLU A 206 -29.64 9.56 -58.41
N ASN A 207 -30.50 10.49 -58.00
CA ASN A 207 -30.35 11.20 -56.71
C ASN A 207 -30.38 10.24 -55.50
N PHE A 208 -31.28 9.25 -55.48
CA PHE A 208 -31.31 8.25 -54.40
C PHE A 208 -30.04 7.40 -54.38
N LYS A 209 -29.56 6.96 -55.54
CA LYS A 209 -28.29 6.21 -55.63
C LYS A 209 -27.10 7.00 -55.09
N GLN A 210 -27.03 8.31 -55.37
CA GLN A 210 -25.98 9.18 -54.82
C GLN A 210 -26.05 9.28 -53.29
N ILE A 211 -27.26 9.43 -52.72
CA ILE A 211 -27.45 9.46 -51.26
C ILE A 211 -26.94 8.17 -50.60
N PHE A 212 -27.16 7.01 -51.22
CA PHE A 212 -26.65 5.73 -50.72
C PHE A 212 -25.13 5.56 -50.88
N GLN A 213 -24.51 6.15 -51.91
CA GLN A 213 -23.06 6.09 -52.11
C GLN A 213 -22.28 6.95 -51.11
N ILE A 214 -22.82 8.09 -50.70
CA ILE A 214 -22.18 9.00 -49.72
C ILE A 214 -21.99 8.31 -48.36
N TRP A 215 -22.86 7.36 -47.99
CA TRP A 215 -22.76 6.63 -46.72
C TRP A 215 -21.75 5.47 -46.76
N LYS A 216 -21.36 5.01 -47.94
CA LYS A 216 -20.48 3.84 -48.13
C LYS A 216 -18.98 4.18 -48.01
N THR A 217 -18.66 5.47 -47.93
CA THR A 217 -17.30 6.04 -47.89
C THR A 217 -17.06 6.66 -46.52
#